data_AF-A0A2P7Q284-F1
#
_entry.id   AF-A0A2P7Q284-F1
#
_cell.length_a   1.000
_cell.length_b   1.000
_cell.length_c   1.000
_cell.angle_alpha   90.00
_cell.angle_beta   90.00
_cell.angle_gamma   90.00
#
_symmetry.space_group_name_H-M   'P 1'
#
loop_
_entity.id
_entity.type
_entity.pdbx_description
1 polymer ?
#
loop_
_entity_poly.entity_id
_entity_poly.type
_entity_poly.pdbx_seq_one_letter_code
_entity_poly.pdbx_strand_id
1 'polypeptide(L)'
;MLLDNELKIDIASDATKIVMKRIISARSISELRAYLKSIGLEELTPEIDNFQPNGDIYILGDLSIKDNIVYQIFKDLSIDVNRVKIVKGYNEFKTYNFNRFQHDYSVRLIFVGPMPH
;
A
#
# COMPACT_ATOMS: atom_id res chain seq x y z
N MET A 1 9.68 17.38 39.67
CA MET A 1 9.62 15.94 39.35
C MET A 1 8.32 15.56 38.68
N LEU A 2 7.13 15.86 39.25
CA LEU A 2 5.85 15.55 38.60
C LEU A 2 5.62 16.31 37.28
N LEU A 3 5.87 17.62 37.27
CA LEU A 3 5.73 18.47 36.06
C LEU A 3 6.66 18.05 34.91
N ASP A 4 7.84 17.52 35.24
CA ASP A 4 8.83 17.04 34.26
C ASP A 4 8.40 15.70 33.63
N ASN A 5 7.65 14.87 34.37
CA ASN A 5 7.10 13.63 33.85
C ASN A 5 5.86 13.87 32.98
N GLU A 6 4.97 14.79 33.36
CA GLU A 6 3.83 15.17 32.53
C GLU A 6 4.29 15.72 31.17
N LEU A 7 5.27 16.63 31.18
CA LEU A 7 5.84 17.17 29.95
C LEU A 7 6.45 16.08 29.04
N LYS A 8 7.15 15.10 29.62
CA LYS A 8 7.71 13.97 28.86
C LYS A 8 6.63 13.10 28.24
N ILE A 9 5.52 12.87 28.95
CA ILE A 9 4.37 12.10 28.46
C ILE A 9 3.74 12.80 27.26
N ASP A 10 3.53 14.11 27.36
CA ASP A 10 2.94 14.90 26.27
C ASP A 10 3.84 14.89 25.02
N ILE A 11 5.15 15.13 25.20
CA ILE A 11 6.12 15.07 24.11
C ILE A 11 6.15 13.67 23.47
N ALA A 12 6.13 12.60 24.29
CA ALA A 12 6.11 11.22 23.78
C ALA A 12 4.85 10.92 22.96
N SER A 13 3.69 11.41 23.41
CA SER A 13 2.41 11.27 22.70
C SER A 13 2.46 11.93 21.32
N ASP A 14 2.96 13.17 21.25
CA ASP A 14 3.05 13.90 19.99
C ASP A 14 4.13 13.35 19.06
N ALA A 15 5.29 12.97 19.61
CA ALA A 15 6.33 12.29 18.85
C ALA A 15 5.80 10.98 18.25
N THR A 16 5.04 10.19 19.01
CA THR A 16 4.42 8.95 18.53
C THR A 16 3.52 9.20 17.33
N LYS A 17 2.65 10.21 17.39
CA LYS A 17 1.76 10.57 16.26
C LYS A 17 2.56 10.97 15.01
N ILE A 18 3.62 11.77 15.17
CA ILE A 18 4.47 12.22 14.06
C ILE A 18 5.21 11.05 13.43
N VAL A 19 5.84 10.20 14.25
CA VAL A 19 6.59 9.03 13.80
C VAL A 19 5.66 8.05 13.10
N MET A 20 4.51 7.74 13.70
CA MET A 20 3.49 6.85 13.12
C MET A 20 3.03 7.35 11.75
N LYS A 21 2.71 8.64 11.63
CA LYS A 21 2.31 9.24 10.35
C LYS A 21 3.39 9.07 9.28
N ARG A 22 4.66 9.33 9.62
CA ARG A 22 5.78 9.22 8.68
C ARG A 22 6.02 7.77 8.24
N ILE A 23 5.99 6.82 9.17
CA ILE A 23 6.10 5.37 8.87
C ILE A 23 4.99 4.94 7.91
N ILE A 24 3.73 5.26 8.20
CA ILE A 24 2.58 4.88 7.37
C ILE A 24 2.64 5.55 5.99
N SER A 25 3.16 6.77 5.91
CA SER A 25 3.22 7.53 4.65
C SER A 25 4.38 7.14 3.73
N ALA A 26 5.35 6.37 4.21
CA ALA A 26 6.51 5.97 3.42
C ALA A 26 6.07 5.18 2.18
N ARG A 27 6.57 5.59 1.01
CA ARG A 27 6.13 5.05 -0.28
C ARG A 27 6.93 3.83 -0.71
N SER A 28 8.11 3.63 -0.13
CA SER A 28 9.00 2.51 -0.40
C SER A 28 9.74 2.05 0.86
N ILE A 29 10.30 0.84 0.82
CA ILE A 29 11.20 0.33 1.85
C ILE A 29 12.43 1.21 2.02
N SER A 30 13.03 1.67 0.93
CA SER A 30 14.21 2.54 0.98
C SER A 30 13.91 3.86 1.71
N GLU A 31 12.73 4.45 1.47
CA GLU A 31 12.28 5.64 2.18
C GLU A 31 12.02 5.37 3.67
N LEU A 32 11.34 4.25 3.99
CA LEU A 32 11.12 3.84 5.38
C LEU A 32 12.44 3.60 6.11
N ARG A 33 13.39 2.90 5.48
CA ARG A 33 14.74 2.62 6.00
C ARG A 33 15.51 3.92 6.26
N ALA A 34 15.52 4.82 5.29
CA ALA A 34 16.19 6.11 5.43
C ALA A 34 15.59 6.92 6.58
N TYR A 35 14.26 6.91 6.72
CA TYR A 35 13.57 7.57 7.83
C TYR A 35 13.90 6.95 9.19
N LEU A 36 13.73 5.63 9.35
CA LEU A 36 14.04 4.91 10.59
C LEU A 36 15.51 5.11 11.02
N LYS A 37 16.43 5.07 10.05
CA LYS A 37 17.85 5.39 10.25
C LYS A 37 18.06 6.82 10.77
N SER A 38 17.40 7.80 10.16
CA SER A 38 17.54 9.21 10.56
C SER A 38 17.08 9.51 11.99
N ILE A 39 16.26 8.62 12.58
CA ILE A 39 15.75 8.77 13.96
C ILE A 39 16.33 7.74 14.93
N GLY A 40 17.30 6.92 14.50
CA GLY A 40 17.97 5.93 15.33
C GLY A 40 17.14 4.69 15.68
N LEU A 41 16.19 4.30 14.81
CA LEU A 41 15.35 3.11 14.95
C LEU A 41 15.66 2.07 13.86
N GLU A 42 16.94 1.88 13.54
CA GLU A 42 17.41 1.03 12.44
C GLU A 42 17.00 -0.43 12.63
N GLU A 43 16.90 -0.89 13.88
CA GLU A 43 16.47 -2.24 14.27
C GLU A 43 15.02 -2.57 13.90
N LEU A 44 14.18 -1.55 13.66
CA LEU A 44 12.81 -1.73 13.20
C LEU A 44 12.72 -1.88 11.67
N THR A 45 13.86 -1.83 10.99
CA THR A 45 13.92 -1.98 9.54
C THR A 45 13.46 -3.37 9.11
N PRO A 46 12.45 -3.49 8.25
CA PRO A 46 12.07 -4.79 7.68
C PRO A 46 13.20 -5.39 6.84
N GLU A 47 13.46 -6.68 7.03
CA GLU A 47 14.41 -7.48 6.23
C GLU A 47 13.93 -7.73 4.80
N ILE A 48 12.68 -7.38 4.47
CA ILE A 48 12.06 -7.64 3.18
C ILE A 48 12.31 -6.45 2.24
N ASP A 49 13.04 -6.67 1.15
CA ASP A 49 13.32 -5.63 0.15
C ASP A 49 12.11 -5.28 -0.74
N ASN A 50 11.12 -6.18 -0.84
CA ASN A 50 9.98 -6.06 -1.76
C ASN A 50 8.68 -5.55 -1.12
N PHE A 51 8.76 -4.69 -0.10
CA PHE A 51 7.54 -4.10 0.49
C PHE A 51 7.12 -2.83 -0.25
N GLN A 52 5.94 -2.92 -0.86
CA GLN A 52 5.33 -1.87 -1.67
C GLN A 52 3.95 -1.53 -1.15
N PRO A 53 3.87 -0.74 -0.06
CA PRO A 53 2.60 -0.47 0.61
C PRO A 53 1.62 0.24 -0.34
N ASN A 54 2.15 0.98 -1.31
CA ASN A 54 1.41 1.85 -2.22
C ASN A 54 1.36 1.39 -3.69
N GLY A 55 1.74 0.15 -4.00
CA GLY A 55 1.67 -0.38 -5.37
C GLY A 55 0.23 -0.54 -5.91
N ASP A 56 0.10 -0.65 -7.23
CA ASP A 56 -1.16 -0.85 -7.93
C ASP A 56 -1.81 -2.20 -7.55
N ILE A 57 -3.13 -2.22 -7.54
CA ILE A 57 -3.97 -3.38 -7.24
C ILE A 57 -4.75 -3.72 -8.50
N TYR A 58 -4.48 -4.88 -9.08
CA TYR A 58 -5.18 -5.34 -10.27
C TYR A 58 -6.33 -6.26 -9.92
N ILE A 59 -7.45 -6.09 -10.62
CA ILE A 59 -8.56 -7.02 -10.60
C ILE A 59 -8.76 -7.49 -12.05
N LEU A 60 -8.43 -8.75 -12.28
CA LEU A 60 -8.48 -9.40 -13.58
C LEU A 60 -9.62 -10.41 -13.59
N GLY A 61 -10.49 -10.33 -14.59
CA GLY A 61 -11.58 -11.28 -14.79
C GLY A 61 -12.95 -10.61 -14.68
N ASP A 62 -13.99 -11.38 -14.96
CA ASP A 62 -15.35 -10.87 -14.92
C ASP A 62 -15.79 -10.59 -13.48
N LEU A 63 -16.61 -9.55 -13.29
CA LEU A 63 -17.13 -9.14 -11.98
C LEU A 63 -18.65 -9.03 -12.04
N SER A 64 -19.33 -9.70 -11.12
CA SER A 64 -20.78 -9.57 -10.93
C SER A 64 -21.21 -8.23 -10.34
N ILE A 65 -20.26 -7.46 -9.81
CA ILE A 65 -20.49 -6.14 -9.23
C ILE A 65 -19.99 -5.03 -10.16
N LYS A 66 -20.64 -3.87 -10.07
CA LYS A 66 -20.27 -2.68 -10.85
C LYS A 66 -18.95 -2.09 -10.34
N ASP A 67 -18.16 -1.52 -11.26
CA ASP A 67 -16.84 -0.96 -10.96
C ASP A 67 -16.88 0.13 -9.89
N ASN A 68 -17.92 0.98 -9.90
CA ASN A 68 -18.08 2.02 -8.89
C ASN A 68 -18.24 1.45 -7.47
N ILE A 69 -18.85 0.27 -7.32
CA ILE A 69 -18.97 -0.42 -6.03
C ILE A 69 -17.58 -0.90 -5.60
N VAL A 70 -16.79 -1.46 -6.52
CA VAL A 70 -15.41 -1.88 -6.26
C VAL A 70 -14.59 -0.69 -5.77
N TYR A 71 -14.59 0.43 -6.49
CA TYR A 71 -13.88 1.64 -6.08
C TYR A 71 -14.35 2.16 -4.73
N GLN A 72 -15.66 2.11 -4.45
CA GLN A 72 -16.19 2.52 -3.15
C GLN A 72 -15.68 1.63 -2.01
N ILE A 73 -15.61 0.30 -2.19
CA ILE A 73 -15.03 -0.62 -1.20
C ILE A 73 -13.58 -0.24 -0.88
N PHE A 74 -12.74 -0.01 -1.89
CA PHE A 74 -11.35 0.40 -1.65
C PHE A 74 -11.26 1.76 -0.97
N LYS A 75 -12.11 2.71 -1.36
CA LYS A 75 -12.18 4.03 -0.72
C LYS A 75 -12.56 3.91 0.77
N ASP A 76 -13.53 3.06 1.11
CA ASP A 76 -13.97 2.82 2.48
C ASP A 76 -12.85 2.18 3.33
N LEU A 77 -11.98 1.40 2.69
CA LEU A 77 -10.75 0.86 3.29
C LEU A 77 -9.58 1.86 3.33
N SER A 78 -9.82 3.14 3.01
CA SER A 78 -8.79 4.19 2.93
C SER A 78 -7.67 3.89 1.93
N ILE A 79 -7.98 3.13 0.87
CA ILE A 79 -7.07 2.85 -0.24
C ILE A 79 -7.39 3.81 -1.39
N ASP A 80 -6.36 4.45 -1.93
CA ASP A 80 -6.51 5.34 -3.09
C ASP A 80 -7.04 4.56 -4.30
N VAL A 81 -8.23 4.94 -4.76
CA VAL A 81 -8.92 4.32 -5.91
C VAL A 81 -8.12 4.40 -7.20
N ASN A 82 -7.22 5.38 -7.34
CA ASN A 82 -6.36 5.49 -8.51
C ASN A 82 -5.39 4.32 -8.65
N ARG A 83 -5.11 3.60 -7.56
CA ARG A 83 -4.29 2.39 -7.54
C ARG A 83 -5.04 1.16 -8.02
N VAL A 84 -6.37 1.20 -8.08
CA VAL A 84 -7.21 0.05 -8.42
C VAL A 84 -7.40 -0.01 -9.93
N LYS A 85 -6.86 -1.05 -10.57
CA LYS A 85 -6.92 -1.29 -12.01
C LYS A 85 -7.83 -2.47 -12.30
N ILE A 86 -9.02 -2.19 -12.83
CA ILE A 86 -9.99 -3.22 -13.21
C ILE A 86 -9.81 -3.51 -14.70
N VAL A 87 -9.54 -4.77 -15.05
CA VAL A 87 -9.33 -5.24 -16.43
C VAL A 87 -10.34 -6.34 -16.70
N LYS A 88 -11.19 -6.15 -17.72
CA LYS A 88 -12.33 -7.05 -17.96
C LYS A 88 -12.47 -7.41 -19.42
N GLY A 89 -12.99 -8.61 -19.62
CA GLY A 89 -13.55 -9.02 -20.89
C GLY A 89 -12.53 -9.68 -21.82
N TYR A 90 -13.09 -10.53 -22.66
CA TYR A 90 -12.34 -11.46 -23.52
C TYR A 90 -11.40 -10.75 -24.50
N ASN A 91 -11.88 -9.65 -25.10
CA ASN A 91 -11.09 -8.91 -26.09
C ASN A 91 -9.89 -8.19 -25.47
N GLU A 92 -10.01 -7.74 -24.22
CA GLU A 92 -8.91 -7.10 -23.51
C GLU A 92 -7.85 -8.14 -23.12
N PHE A 93 -8.27 -9.33 -22.66
CA PHE A 93 -7.33 -10.39 -22.26
C PHE A 93 -6.54 -11.01 -23.41
N LYS A 94 -7.10 -11.09 -24.63
CA LYS A 94 -6.39 -11.63 -25.80
C LYS A 94 -5.05 -10.97 -26.08
N THR A 95 -4.96 -9.67 -25.81
CA THR A 95 -3.77 -8.88 -26.09
C THR A 95 -3.09 -8.37 -24.82
N TYR A 96 -3.58 -8.78 -23.64
CA TYR A 96 -3.04 -8.32 -22.38
C TYR A 96 -1.68 -8.94 -22.09
N ASN A 97 -0.68 -8.10 -21.82
CA ASN A 97 0.67 -8.56 -21.49
C ASN A 97 0.74 -9.01 -20.02
N PHE A 98 0.31 -10.23 -19.72
CA PHE A 98 0.41 -10.79 -18.36
C PHE A 98 1.86 -10.99 -17.89
N ASN A 99 2.80 -11.22 -18.81
CA ASN A 99 4.21 -11.43 -18.47
C ASN A 99 4.82 -10.20 -17.78
N ARG A 100 4.25 -9.00 -17.99
CA ARG A 100 4.72 -7.78 -17.31
C ARG A 100 4.74 -7.92 -15.80
N PHE A 101 3.78 -8.66 -15.22
CA PHE A 101 3.65 -8.80 -13.77
C PHE A 101 4.81 -9.56 -13.11
N GLN A 102 5.60 -10.33 -13.87
CA GLN A 102 6.73 -11.08 -13.32
C GLN A 102 7.87 -10.16 -12.84
N HIS A 103 7.95 -8.94 -13.38
CA HIS A 103 9.03 -7.99 -13.09
C HIS A 103 8.51 -6.60 -12.73
N ASP A 104 7.19 -6.41 -12.69
CA ASP A 104 6.57 -5.15 -12.34
C ASP A 104 6.45 -5.00 -10.83
N TYR A 105 7.54 -4.52 -10.24
CA TYR A 105 7.58 -4.04 -8.87
C TYR A 105 6.85 -2.69 -8.73
N SER A 106 5.75 -2.43 -9.42
CA SER A 106 4.79 -1.43 -9.00
C SER A 106 3.47 -2.07 -8.60
N VAL A 107 3.32 -3.38 -8.83
CA VAL A 107 2.11 -4.13 -8.51
C VAL A 107 2.19 -4.73 -7.12
N ARG A 108 1.21 -4.38 -6.29
CA ARG A 108 1.09 -4.89 -4.92
C ARG A 108 0.27 -6.17 -4.85
N LEU A 109 -0.83 -6.25 -5.60
CA LEU A 109 -1.78 -7.33 -5.48
C LEU A 109 -2.53 -7.55 -6.80
N ILE A 110 -2.80 -8.81 -7.12
CA ILE A 110 -3.61 -9.19 -8.28
C ILE A 110 -4.73 -10.12 -7.78
N PHE A 111 -5.98 -9.69 -7.92
CA PHE A 111 -7.15 -10.53 -7.79
C PHE A 111 -7.49 -11.13 -9.15
N VAL A 112 -7.70 -12.44 -9.20
CA VAL A 112 -8.11 -13.13 -10.43
C VAL A 112 -9.47 -13.76 -10.21
N GLY A 113 -10.47 -13.24 -10.92
CA GLY A 113 -11.81 -13.79 -11.02
C GLY A 113 -11.97 -14.72 -12.23
N PRO A 114 -13.20 -15.11 -12.57
CA PRO A 114 -13.49 -15.90 -13.76
C PRO A 114 -12.92 -15.23 -15.01
N MET A 115 -12.07 -15.95 -15.75
CA MET A 115 -11.54 -15.47 -17.01
C MET A 115 -12.29 -16.11 -18.17
N PRO A 116 -12.68 -15.33 -19.19
CA PRO A 116 -13.30 -15.91 -20.38
C PRO A 116 -12.31 -16.85 -21.07
N HIS A 117 -12.77 -18.07 -21.33
CA HIS A 117 -12.04 -19.09 -22.09
C HIS A 117 -11.91 -18.69 -23.57
#